data_AF-A0A2G2M3Y6-F1
#
_entry.id   AF-A0A2G2M3Y6-F1
#
_cell.length_a   1.000
_cell.length_b   1.000
_cell.length_c   1.000
_cell.angle_alpha   90.00
_cell.angle_beta   90.00
_cell.angle_gamma   90.00
#
_symmetry.space_group_name_H-M   'P 1'
#
loop_
_entity.id
_entity.type
_entity.pdbx_description
1 polymer ?
#
loop_
_entity_poly.entity_id
_entity_poly.type
_entity_poly.pdbx_seq_one_letter_code
_entity_poly.pdbx_strand_id
1 'polypeptide(L)'
;MSSTKIVLTAEVVPHVALDFMNNTHFEELDMVQSLGELITDYQQSDNATLSHALKAWYEHTQAHFSRENELMMDIHFPMYPMHSGEHARVLEEMELMVTSWNHNYDIALLSEYVFTAWPQWFEQHVNSMDMVTAQFAVMNGYEPHK
;
A
#
# COMPACT_ATOMS: atom_id res chain seq x y z
N MET A 1 -13.36 -21.82 -6.51
CA MET A 1 -13.40 -20.91 -7.68
C MET A 1 -12.03 -20.26 -7.72
N SER A 2 -11.37 -20.23 -8.87
CA SER A 2 -10.08 -19.53 -8.98
C SER A 2 -10.37 -18.04 -8.85
N SER A 3 -10.04 -17.42 -7.71
CA SER A 3 -10.04 -15.95 -7.62
C SER A 3 -9.11 -15.41 -8.72
N THR A 4 -9.54 -14.35 -9.40
CA THR A 4 -8.71 -13.66 -10.39
C THR A 4 -7.57 -12.99 -9.63
N LYS A 5 -6.33 -13.40 -9.90
CA LYS A 5 -5.13 -12.74 -9.38
C LYS A 5 -4.98 -11.37 -10.07
N ILE A 6 -5.05 -10.30 -9.28
CA ILE A 6 -4.82 -8.93 -9.71
C ILE A 6 -3.36 -8.60 -9.39
N VAL A 7 -2.65 -8.08 -10.39
CA VAL A 7 -1.30 -7.52 -10.23
C VAL A 7 -1.37 -6.11 -10.80
N LEU A 8 -1.17 -5.11 -9.94
CA LEU A 8 -1.10 -3.72 -10.36
C LEU A 8 0.30 -3.44 -10.92
N THR A 9 0.36 -2.56 -11.91
CA THR A 9 1.59 -1.98 -12.44
C THR A 9 1.51 -0.46 -12.32
N ALA A 10 2.66 0.22 -12.33
CA ALA A 10 2.71 1.68 -12.31
C ALA A 10 1.89 2.34 -13.45
N GLU A 11 1.72 1.63 -14.57
CA GLU A 11 0.98 2.11 -15.73
C GLU A 11 -0.54 2.21 -15.50
N VAL A 12 -1.08 1.42 -14.56
CA VAL A 12 -2.53 1.39 -14.27
C VAL A 12 -2.91 2.21 -13.03
N VAL A 13 -1.94 2.50 -12.16
CA VAL A 13 -2.16 3.33 -10.98
C VAL A 13 -2.10 4.81 -11.37
N PRO A 14 -3.14 5.61 -11.05
CA PRO A 14 -3.16 7.02 -11.41
C PRO A 14 -2.04 7.80 -10.73
N HIS A 15 -1.51 8.78 -11.44
CA HIS A 15 -0.61 9.75 -10.84
C HIS A 15 -1.42 10.81 -10.10
N VAL A 16 -1.03 11.10 -8.86
CA VAL A 16 -1.53 12.23 -8.08
C VAL A 16 -0.68 13.47 -8.33
N ALA A 17 -1.12 14.62 -7.80
CA ALA A 17 -0.49 15.91 -8.08
C ALA A 17 0.88 16.12 -7.41
N LEU A 18 1.30 15.26 -6.47
CA LEU A 18 2.57 15.40 -5.75
C LEU A 18 3.53 14.26 -6.12
N ASP A 19 4.75 14.61 -6.54
CA ASP A 19 5.72 13.64 -7.04
C ASP A 19 6.21 12.67 -5.94
N PHE A 20 6.35 13.13 -4.70
CA PHE A 20 6.79 12.25 -3.61
C PHE A 20 5.77 11.15 -3.28
N MET A 21 4.47 11.42 -3.42
CA MET A 21 3.40 10.42 -3.24
C MET A 21 3.49 9.39 -4.37
N ASN A 22 3.58 9.86 -5.63
CA ASN A 22 3.76 8.98 -6.79
C ASN A 22 4.97 8.06 -6.65
N ASN A 23 6.12 8.60 -6.24
CA ASN A 23 7.34 7.80 -6.02
C ASN A 23 7.11 6.73 -4.96
N THR A 24 6.46 7.08 -3.84
CA THR A 24 6.16 6.12 -2.77
C THR A 24 5.17 5.05 -3.24
N HIS A 25 4.16 5.41 -4.05
CA HIS A 25 3.24 4.44 -4.65
C HIS A 25 3.96 3.46 -5.58
N PHE A 26 4.92 3.92 -6.39
CA PHE A 26 5.69 3.05 -7.27
C PHE A 26 6.61 2.11 -6.49
N GLU A 27 7.28 2.61 -5.45
CA GLU A 27 8.06 1.77 -4.54
C GLU A 27 7.18 0.66 -3.93
N GLU A 28 5.97 1.00 -3.49
CA GLU A 28 5.06 0.03 -2.90
C GLU A 28 4.60 -1.02 -3.92
N LEU A 29 4.30 -0.63 -5.15
CA LEU A 29 3.97 -1.55 -6.25
C LEU A 29 5.13 -2.52 -6.55
N ASP A 30 6.37 -2.03 -6.61
CA ASP A 30 7.55 -2.86 -6.85
C ASP A 30 7.75 -3.90 -5.72
N MET A 31 7.52 -3.49 -4.47
CA MET A 31 7.59 -4.38 -3.31
C MET A 31 6.51 -5.46 -3.35
N VAL A 32 5.26 -5.08 -3.67
CA VAL A 32 4.13 -6.02 -3.78
C VAL A 32 4.31 -6.97 -4.95
N GLN A 33 4.84 -6.50 -6.08
CA GLN A 33 5.17 -7.36 -7.22
C GLN A 33 6.21 -8.41 -6.82
N SER A 34 7.30 -7.98 -6.17
CA SER A 34 8.36 -8.89 -5.68
C SER A 34 7.82 -9.91 -4.68
N LEU A 35 6.97 -9.47 -3.74
CA LEU A 35 6.29 -10.37 -2.81
C LEU A 35 5.36 -11.36 -3.54
N GLY A 36 4.64 -10.88 -4.56
CA GLY A 36 3.77 -11.69 -5.40
C GLY A 36 4.51 -12.78 -6.18
N GLU A 37 5.73 -12.51 -6.64
CA GLU A 37 6.60 -13.53 -7.26
C GLU A 37 6.98 -14.60 -6.23
N LEU A 38 7.42 -14.20 -5.04
CA LEU A 38 7.76 -15.13 -3.95
C LEU A 38 6.58 -16.02 -3.53
N ILE A 39 5.36 -15.47 -3.49
CA ILE A 39 4.12 -16.22 -3.19
C ILE A 39 3.80 -17.21 -4.31
N THR A 40 4.01 -16.82 -5.57
CA THR A 40 3.76 -17.69 -6.73
C THR A 40 4.73 -18.87 -6.73
N ASP A 41 5.99 -18.61 -6.38
CA ASP A 41 7.06 -19.59 -6.33
C ASP A 41 7.20 -20.25 -4.95
N TYR A 42 6.18 -20.17 -4.08
CA TYR A 42 6.28 -20.57 -2.68
C TYR A 42 6.83 -21.98 -2.45
N GLN A 43 6.57 -22.94 -3.34
CA GLN A 43 7.12 -24.30 -3.25
C GLN A 43 8.66 -24.36 -3.37
N GLN A 44 9.28 -23.29 -3.89
CA GLN A 44 10.72 -23.12 -4.10
C GLN A 44 11.30 -21.99 -3.24
N SER A 45 10.46 -21.11 -2.69
CA SER A 45 10.85 -20.01 -1.80
C SER A 45 11.03 -20.48 -0.35
N ASP A 46 12.00 -19.91 0.36
CA ASP A 46 12.13 -20.11 1.82
C ASP A 46 11.21 -19.14 2.58
N ASN A 47 10.59 -19.63 3.66
CA ASN A 47 9.67 -18.88 4.51
C ASN A 47 10.32 -17.61 5.08
N ALA A 48 11.62 -17.66 5.39
CA ALA A 48 12.34 -16.49 5.91
C ALA A 48 12.41 -15.34 4.89
N THR A 49 12.53 -15.66 3.60
CA THR A 49 12.56 -14.66 2.52
C THR A 49 11.20 -13.98 2.38
N LEU A 50 10.12 -14.77 2.39
CA LEU A 50 8.75 -14.25 2.39
C LEU A 50 8.43 -13.43 3.64
N SER A 51 8.82 -13.91 4.82
CA SER A 51 8.66 -13.16 6.08
C SER A 51 9.36 -11.81 6.03
N HIS A 52 10.59 -11.77 5.48
CA HIS A 52 11.34 -10.53 5.35
C HIS A 52 10.66 -9.56 4.36
N ALA A 53 10.26 -10.05 3.19
CA ALA A 53 9.58 -9.23 2.18
C ALA A 53 8.24 -8.67 2.69
N LEU A 54 7.41 -9.52 3.32
CA LEU A 54 6.13 -9.12 3.90
C LEU A 54 6.31 -8.07 5.01
N LYS A 55 7.29 -8.26 5.89
CA LYS A 55 7.61 -7.30 6.95
C LYS A 55 8.12 -5.98 6.38
N ALA A 56 9.01 -6.03 5.37
CA ALA A 56 9.54 -4.84 4.73
C ALA A 56 8.41 -4.03 4.08
N TRP A 57 7.47 -4.68 3.40
CA TRP A 57 6.31 -4.02 2.82
C TRP A 57 5.45 -3.34 3.90
N TYR A 58 5.12 -4.04 4.99
CA TYR A 58 4.39 -3.45 6.11
C TYR A 58 5.09 -2.22 6.72
N GLU A 59 6.41 -2.27 6.89
CA GLU A 59 7.20 -1.14 7.42
C GLU A 59 7.23 0.04 6.42
N HIS A 60 7.30 -0.23 5.12
CA HIS A 60 7.22 0.78 4.07
C HIS A 60 5.84 1.47 4.08
N THR A 61 4.75 0.71 4.11
CA THR A 61 3.38 1.26 4.13
C THR A 61 3.13 2.10 5.38
N GLN A 62 3.66 1.72 6.55
CA GLN A 62 3.61 2.57 7.75
C GLN A 62 4.31 3.91 7.54
N ALA A 63 5.52 3.89 6.97
CA ALA A 63 6.29 5.12 6.71
C ALA A 63 5.65 5.97 5.60
N HIS A 64 5.03 5.34 4.60
CA HIS A 64 4.19 5.97 3.59
C HIS A 64 3.04 6.73 4.29
N PHE A 65 2.16 6.05 5.01
CA PHE A 65 1.02 6.69 5.64
C PHE A 65 1.40 7.73 6.70
N SER A 66 2.52 7.55 7.42
CA SER A 66 3.01 8.57 8.36
C SER A 66 3.31 9.89 7.64
N ARG A 67 4.02 9.84 6.51
CA ARG A 67 4.37 11.03 5.72
C ARG A 67 3.13 11.74 5.17
N GLU A 68 2.14 10.99 4.71
CA GLU A 68 0.89 11.59 4.22
C GLU A 68 0.02 12.14 5.34
N ASN A 69 -0.03 11.47 6.49
CA ASN A 69 -0.72 11.98 7.67
C ASN A 69 -0.08 13.30 8.15
N GLU A 70 1.26 13.38 8.16
CA GLU A 70 1.99 14.62 8.46
C GLU A 70 1.63 15.73 7.46
N LEU A 71 1.67 15.44 6.15
CA LEU A 71 1.24 16.38 5.11
C LEU A 71 -0.19 16.87 5.37
N MET A 72 -1.14 15.96 5.60
CA MET A 72 -2.55 16.30 5.82
C MET A 72 -2.74 17.18 7.06
N MET A 73 -2.00 16.94 8.14
CA MET A 73 -2.01 17.79 9.33
C MET A 73 -1.46 19.18 9.03
N ASP A 74 -0.32 19.27 8.33
CA ASP A 74 0.35 20.54 7.99
C ASP A 74 -0.54 21.45 7.13
N ILE A 75 -1.20 20.87 6.13
CA ILE A 75 -2.10 21.62 5.23
C ILE A 75 -3.51 21.80 5.82
N HIS A 76 -3.77 21.32 7.04
CA HIS A 76 -5.09 21.35 7.68
C HIS A 76 -6.19 20.71 6.82
N PHE A 77 -5.90 19.54 6.25
CA PHE A 77 -6.81 18.83 5.36
C PHE A 77 -8.14 18.50 6.06
N PRO A 78 -9.30 18.98 5.57
CA PRO A 78 -10.57 18.84 6.29
C PRO A 78 -11.01 17.40 6.54
N MET A 79 -10.64 16.48 5.66
CA MET A 79 -11.03 15.07 5.72
C MET A 79 -9.98 14.17 6.38
N TYR A 80 -8.97 14.76 7.05
CA TYR A 80 -7.91 14.04 7.74
C TYR A 80 -8.43 12.88 8.62
N PRO A 81 -9.42 13.05 9.51
CA PRO A 81 -9.86 11.96 10.39
C PRO A 81 -10.38 10.72 9.63
N MET A 82 -10.96 10.92 8.45
CA MET A 82 -11.44 9.84 7.60
C MET A 82 -10.28 9.17 6.86
N HIS A 83 -9.39 9.95 6.23
CA HIS A 83 -8.26 9.41 5.46
C HIS A 83 -7.27 8.67 6.38
N SER A 84 -6.88 9.27 7.51
CA SER A 84 -6.00 8.61 8.50
C SER A 84 -6.65 7.39 9.14
N GLY A 85 -7.99 7.38 9.27
CA GLY A 85 -8.73 6.21 9.74
C GLY A 85 -8.66 5.04 8.77
N GLU A 86 -8.69 5.33 7.46
CA GLU A 86 -8.52 4.31 6.41
C GLU A 86 -7.09 3.75 6.40
N HIS A 87 -6.07 4.62 6.57
CA HIS A 87 -4.68 4.19 6.78
C HIS A 87 -4.55 3.23 7.97
N ALA A 88 -5.13 3.58 9.12
CA ALA A 88 -5.08 2.74 10.32
C ALA A 88 -5.73 1.37 10.10
N ARG A 89 -6.91 1.33 9.46
CA ARG A 89 -7.61 0.09 9.12
C ARG A 89 -6.75 -0.84 8.26
N VAL A 90 -6.08 -0.30 7.24
CA VAL A 90 -5.24 -1.10 6.33
C VAL A 90 -3.98 -1.59 7.03
N LEU A 91 -3.35 -0.77 7.88
CA LEU A 91 -2.21 -1.21 8.68
C LEU A 91 -2.57 -2.34 9.64
N GLU A 92 -3.75 -2.31 10.26
CA GLU A 92 -4.25 -3.42 11.08
C GLU A 92 -4.41 -4.70 10.24
N GLU A 93 -4.95 -4.60 9.02
CA GLU A 93 -5.07 -5.74 8.11
C GLU A 93 -3.70 -6.32 7.70
N MET A 94 -2.73 -5.45 7.39
CA MET A 94 -1.37 -5.87 7.08
C MET A 94 -0.67 -6.53 8.28
N GLU A 95 -0.85 -5.99 9.49
CA GLU A 95 -0.32 -6.58 10.72
C GLU A 95 -0.91 -7.97 10.97
N LEU A 96 -2.19 -8.17 10.67
CA LEU A 96 -2.82 -9.50 10.71
C LEU A 96 -2.19 -10.45 9.70
N MET A 97 -1.84 -10.00 8.48
CA MET A 97 -1.13 -10.84 7.51
C MET A 97 0.25 -11.24 7.99
N VAL A 98 1.03 -10.29 8.52
CA VAL A 98 2.35 -10.55 9.11
C VAL A 98 2.24 -11.55 10.26
N THR A 99 1.28 -11.36 11.16
CA THR A 99 1.08 -12.20 12.35
C THR A 99 0.64 -13.61 11.97
N SER A 100 -0.34 -13.74 11.06
CA SER A 100 -0.80 -15.03 10.56
C SER A 100 0.34 -15.78 9.89
N TRP A 101 1.06 -15.13 8.96
CA TRP A 101 2.20 -15.72 8.27
C TRP A 101 3.26 -16.27 9.25
N ASN A 102 3.64 -15.48 10.26
CA ASN A 102 4.63 -15.90 11.25
C ASN A 102 4.15 -17.03 12.17
N HIS A 103 2.84 -17.23 12.33
CA HIS A 103 2.27 -18.26 13.18
C HIS A 103 2.14 -19.61 12.48
N ASN A 104 1.63 -19.62 11.25
CA ASN A 104 1.26 -20.87 10.56
C ASN A 104 1.64 -20.92 9.07
N TYR A 105 2.30 -19.89 8.53
CA TYR A 105 2.65 -19.77 7.11
C TYR A 105 1.43 -19.98 6.18
N ASP A 106 0.28 -19.40 6.53
CA ASP A 106 -0.94 -19.48 5.72
C ASP A 106 -0.78 -18.71 4.40
N ILE A 107 -0.20 -19.40 3.42
CA ILE A 107 0.04 -18.87 2.07
C ILE A 107 -1.27 -18.56 1.33
N ALA A 108 -2.35 -19.27 1.63
CA ALA A 108 -3.63 -19.04 0.97
C ALA A 108 -4.22 -17.70 1.40
N LEU A 109 -4.18 -17.41 2.71
CA LEU A 109 -4.61 -16.12 3.24
C LEU A 109 -3.74 -14.97 2.69
N LEU A 110 -2.41 -15.11 2.74
CA LEU A 110 -1.50 -14.09 2.24
C LEU A 110 -1.69 -13.85 0.72
N SER A 111 -1.86 -14.92 -0.05
CA SER A 111 -2.10 -14.85 -1.50
C SER A 111 -3.40 -14.15 -1.83
N GLU A 112 -4.48 -14.39 -1.09
CA GLU A 112 -5.77 -13.71 -1.30
C GLU A 112 -5.65 -12.21 -0.97
N TYR A 113 -4.93 -11.87 0.10
CA TYR A 113 -4.70 -10.47 0.44
C TYR A 113 -3.89 -9.74 -0.64
N VAL A 114 -2.74 -10.30 -1.03
CA VAL A 114 -1.80 -9.68 -1.97
C VAL A 114 -2.35 -9.59 -3.39
N PHE A 115 -3.12 -10.58 -3.85
CA PHE A 115 -3.61 -10.61 -5.23
C PHE A 115 -5.05 -10.16 -5.40
N THR A 116 -5.81 -9.96 -4.34
CA THR A 116 -7.22 -9.55 -4.44
C THR A 116 -7.50 -8.33 -3.59
N ALA A 117 -7.38 -8.44 -2.27
CA ALA A 117 -7.85 -7.41 -1.36
C ALA A 117 -7.05 -6.11 -1.48
N TRP A 118 -5.71 -6.20 -1.39
CA TRP A 118 -4.85 -5.02 -1.44
C TRP A 118 -4.89 -4.32 -2.81
N PRO A 119 -4.78 -5.00 -3.97
CA PRO A 119 -4.87 -4.34 -5.27
C PRO A 119 -6.17 -3.54 -5.48
N GLN A 120 -7.32 -4.11 -5.07
CA GLN A 120 -8.61 -3.43 -5.20
C GLN A 120 -8.67 -2.18 -4.31
N TRP A 121 -8.17 -2.30 -3.08
CA TRP A 121 -8.13 -1.19 -2.15
C TRP A 121 -7.17 -0.09 -2.64
N PHE A 122 -5.94 -0.45 -3.00
CA PHE A 122 -4.89 0.51 -3.37
C PHE A 122 -5.29 1.35 -4.58
N GLU A 123 -5.80 0.72 -5.64
CA GLU A 123 -6.31 1.44 -6.82
C GLU A 123 -7.40 2.44 -6.42
N GLN A 124 -8.36 2.03 -5.59
CA GLN A 124 -9.46 2.89 -5.16
C GLN A 124 -8.99 4.03 -4.26
N HIS A 125 -8.03 3.75 -3.37
CA HIS A 125 -7.47 4.72 -2.44
C HIS A 125 -6.75 5.83 -3.19
N VAL A 126 -5.83 5.46 -4.10
CA VAL A 126 -5.09 6.41 -4.93
C VAL A 126 -6.02 7.24 -5.82
N ASN A 127 -7.03 6.61 -6.44
CA ASN A 127 -8.01 7.28 -7.29
C ASN A 127 -8.97 8.24 -6.55
N SER A 128 -9.01 8.19 -5.21
CA SER A 128 -9.99 8.95 -4.43
C SER A 128 -9.33 9.81 -3.36
N MET A 129 -8.93 9.21 -2.24
CA MET A 129 -8.43 9.93 -1.07
C MET A 129 -7.12 10.64 -1.39
N ASP A 130 -6.15 9.93 -1.97
CA ASP A 130 -4.82 10.50 -2.26
C ASP A 130 -4.89 11.56 -3.35
N MET A 131 -5.71 11.34 -4.38
CA MET A 131 -5.92 12.32 -5.43
C MET A 131 -6.50 13.63 -4.88
N VAL A 132 -7.48 13.56 -3.99
CA VAL A 132 -8.07 14.76 -3.36
C VAL A 132 -7.08 15.42 -2.41
N THR A 133 -6.34 14.63 -1.62
CA THR A 133 -5.31 15.14 -0.69
C THR A 133 -4.21 15.88 -1.44
N ALA A 134 -3.67 15.31 -2.52
CA ALA A 134 -2.65 15.92 -3.35
C ALA A 134 -3.14 17.22 -4.02
N GLN A 135 -4.35 17.23 -4.57
CA GLN A 135 -4.95 18.44 -5.16
C GLN A 135 -5.12 19.54 -4.11
N PHE A 136 -5.61 19.19 -2.92
CA PHE A 136 -5.78 20.14 -1.83
C PHE A 136 -4.43 20.69 -1.35
N ALA A 137 -3.38 19.86 -1.25
CA ALA A 137 -2.05 20.31 -0.90
C ALA A 137 -1.52 21.38 -1.87
N VAL A 138 -1.63 21.14 -3.18
CA VAL A 138 -1.23 22.11 -4.21
C VAL A 138 -2.03 23.41 -4.09
N MET A 139 -3.35 23.33 -3.86
CA MET A 139 -4.20 24.50 -3.63
C MET A 139 -3.80 25.30 -2.37
N ASN A 140 -3.13 24.66 -1.41
CA ASN A 140 -2.65 25.27 -0.17
C ASN A 140 -1.14 25.60 -0.18
N GLY A 141 -0.53 25.66 -1.36
CA GLY A 141 0.84 26.15 -1.54
C GLY A 141 1.94 25.10 -1.41
N TYR A 142 1.60 23.81 -1.44
CA TYR A 142 2.59 22.75 -1.57
C TYR A 142 3.11 22.68 -3.01
N GLU A 143 4.44 22.56 -3.17
CA GLU A 143 5.09 22.48 -4.47
C GLU A 143 5.00 21.05 -5.02
N PRO A 144 4.40 20.82 -6.22
CA PRO A 144 4.20 19.48 -6.79
C PRO A 144 5.47 18.65 -7.00
N HIS A 145 6.58 19.30 -7.33
CA HIS A 145 7.79 18.68 -7.89
C HIS A 145 9.01 18.76 -6.95
N LYS A 146 8.75 18.92 -5.65
CA LYS A 146 9.79 19.11 -4.65
C LYS A 146 10.19 17.81 -3.95
#